data_AF-A0A8X6S1P9-F1
#
_entry.id   AF-A0A8X6S1P9-F1
#
_cell.length_a   1.000
_cell.length_b   1.000
_cell.length_c   1.000
_cell.angle_alpha   90.00
_cell.angle_beta   90.00
_cell.angle_gamma   90.00
#
_symmetry.space_group_name_H-M   'P 1'
#
loop_
_entity.id
_entity.type
_entity.pdbx_description
1 polymer ?
#
loop_
_entity_poly.entity_id
_entity_poly.type
_entity_poly.pdbx_seq_one_letter_code
_entity_poly.pdbx_strand_id
1 'polypeptide(L)'
;MKDSGLPRDCGLSFREIGSRVGRNQITVMRICDRWMQESTMDRRGRSHPPQCTTSREDRQMVRMAVTDRSVTSRTIEQHIEYVKHHSVSARTIRSRLQQSGLSARRPLLGLPLTQNHKRLHRQLCDESRMWVAEWNEVVFIDESRICLQHHDGQIRVWRHRGERMLNSCVMHHHTGSAPGIMVWGGIGYPSRTSLVRIVGTLNSQRYISEVLEPVVLPYLQGLATAIFQQDNALPHVARTVQRFFLNHQIELLPWPARSPDLSPIENMWSMVAQRLTQITLPTATPDQLWQSVEAAWFAVPQEHIQSLFELMPRRVTAVIFNNGGYSGY
;
A
#
# COMPACT_ATOMS: atom_id res chain seq x y z
N MET A 1 -49.45 -28.87 -18.59
CA MET A 1 -50.57 -28.75 -17.63
C MET A 1 -50.03 -29.04 -16.24
N LYS A 2 -49.87 -28.00 -15.40
CA LYS A 2 -49.56 -28.17 -13.97
C LYS A 2 -50.89 -28.11 -13.23
N ASP A 3 -51.51 -29.27 -13.01
CA ASP A 3 -52.64 -29.38 -12.09
C ASP A 3 -52.15 -29.01 -10.70
N SER A 4 -52.50 -27.80 -10.27
CA SER A 4 -52.29 -27.31 -8.92
C SER A 4 -53.65 -26.94 -8.35
N GLY A 5 -54.50 -27.98 -8.23
CA GLY A 5 -55.75 -27.89 -7.48
C GLY A 5 -55.44 -27.47 -6.05
N LEU A 6 -56.16 -26.46 -5.57
CA LEU A 6 -56.11 -26.05 -4.17
C LEU A 6 -56.54 -27.25 -3.31
N PRO A 7 -56.07 -27.37 -2.07
CA PRO A 7 -56.37 -28.54 -1.25
C PRO A 7 -57.86 -28.77 -0.94
N ARG A 8 -58.70 -27.75 -1.15
CA ARG A 8 -60.17 -27.90 -1.08
C ARG A 8 -60.76 -28.65 -2.28
N ASP A 9 -60.10 -28.62 -3.44
CA ASP A 9 -60.56 -29.33 -4.65
C ASP A 9 -60.28 -30.83 -4.58
N CYS A 10 -59.38 -31.27 -3.69
CA CYS A 10 -59.04 -32.68 -3.48
C CYS A 10 -59.76 -33.32 -2.28
N GLY A 11 -60.68 -32.61 -1.62
CA GLY A 11 -61.46 -33.14 -0.49
C GLY A 11 -60.66 -33.45 0.79
N LEU A 12 -59.41 -33.00 0.88
CA LEU A 12 -58.53 -33.28 2.02
C LEU A 12 -58.59 -32.15 3.06
N SER A 13 -58.69 -32.52 4.33
CA SER A 13 -58.61 -31.54 5.41
C SER A 13 -57.19 -31.00 5.57
N PHE A 14 -57.06 -29.75 6.05
CA PHE A 14 -55.75 -29.15 6.32
C PHE A 14 -54.91 -29.98 7.32
N ARG A 15 -55.57 -30.78 8.18
CA ARG A 15 -54.92 -31.69 9.13
C ARG A 15 -54.23 -32.85 8.42
N GLU A 16 -54.94 -33.49 7.49
CA GLU A 16 -54.40 -34.62 6.72
C GLU A 16 -53.24 -34.20 5.82
N ILE A 17 -53.35 -33.00 5.22
CA ILE A 17 -52.26 -32.42 4.45
C ILE A 17 -51.07 -32.13 5.35
N GLY A 18 -51.30 -31.54 6.52
CA GLY A 18 -50.27 -31.32 7.54
C GLY A 18 -49.54 -32.59 7.95
N SER A 19 -50.27 -33.68 8.17
CA SER A 19 -49.70 -35.01 8.47
C SER A 19 -48.87 -35.56 7.31
N ARG A 20 -49.33 -35.43 6.05
CA ARG A 20 -48.59 -35.90 4.87
C ARG A 20 -47.30 -35.12 4.61
N VAL A 21 -47.30 -33.80 4.87
CA VAL A 21 -46.13 -32.94 4.64
C VAL A 21 -45.27 -32.70 5.89
N GLY A 22 -45.62 -33.30 7.03
CA GLY A 22 -44.90 -33.13 8.30
C GLY A 22 -44.93 -31.71 8.85
N ARG A 23 -46.03 -30.96 8.63
CA ARG A 23 -46.19 -29.57 9.06
C ARG A 23 -47.49 -29.38 9.85
N ASN A 24 -47.49 -28.39 10.74
CA ASN A 24 -48.69 -28.06 11.52
C ASN A 24 -49.85 -27.61 10.59
N GLN A 25 -51.06 -28.07 10.86
CA GLN A 25 -52.29 -27.71 10.15
C GLN A 25 -52.47 -26.20 9.95
N ILE A 26 -52.12 -25.39 10.96
CA ILE A 26 -52.21 -23.92 10.90
C ILE A 26 -51.24 -23.35 9.85
N THR A 27 -50.05 -23.94 9.70
CA THR A 27 -49.06 -23.54 8.70
C THR A 27 -49.57 -23.85 7.30
N VAL A 28 -50.15 -25.04 7.11
CA VAL A 28 -50.77 -25.43 5.82
C VAL A 28 -51.89 -24.47 5.45
N MET A 29 -52.82 -24.20 6.39
CA MET A 29 -53.91 -23.25 6.19
C MET A 29 -53.38 -21.87 5.78
N ARG A 30 -52.41 -21.30 6.51
CA ARG A 30 -51.83 -19.98 6.20
C ARG A 30 -51.15 -19.90 4.84
N ILE A 31 -50.55 -20.99 4.36
CA ILE A 31 -49.93 -21.06 3.03
C ILE A 31 -51.01 -21.14 1.94
N CYS A 32 -52.07 -21.93 2.17
CA CYS A 32 -53.20 -22.05 1.24
C CYS A 32 -53.97 -20.73 1.11
N ASP A 33 -54.24 -20.07 2.23
CA ASP A 33 -54.91 -18.75 2.24
C ASP A 33 -54.08 -17.71 1.50
N ARG A 34 -52.74 -17.73 1.66
CA ARG A 34 -51.85 -16.84 0.91
C ARG A 34 -51.86 -17.13 -0.60
N TRP A 35 -51.81 -18.40 -0.98
CA TRP A 35 -51.89 -18.78 -2.39
C TRP A 35 -53.22 -18.34 -3.02
N MET A 36 -54.33 -18.47 -2.29
CA MET A 36 -55.65 -18.01 -2.75
C MET A 36 -55.75 -16.50 -2.92
N GLN A 37 -55.07 -15.71 -2.07
CA GLN A 37 -55.15 -14.25 -2.10
C GLN A 37 -54.11 -13.58 -3.02
N GLU A 38 -52.89 -14.10 -3.06
CA GLU A 38 -51.74 -13.43 -3.68
C GLU A 38 -51.14 -14.23 -4.84
N SER A 39 -51.64 -15.44 -5.12
CA SER A 39 -51.10 -16.38 -6.14
C SER A 39 -49.59 -16.60 -6.04
N THR A 40 -49.02 -16.46 -4.84
CA THR A 40 -47.60 -16.70 -4.55
C THR A 40 -47.42 -17.52 -3.27
N MET A 41 -46.41 -18.39 -3.29
CA MET A 41 -45.93 -19.11 -2.10
C MET A 41 -44.66 -18.49 -1.52
N ASP A 42 -44.18 -17.39 -2.09
CA ASP A 42 -42.96 -16.74 -1.63
C ASP A 42 -43.14 -16.21 -0.21
N ARG A 43 -42.03 -16.21 0.53
CA ARG A 43 -41.99 -15.59 1.85
C ARG A 43 -42.01 -14.07 1.64
N ARG A 44 -42.94 -13.38 2.30
CA ARG A 44 -42.88 -11.91 2.41
C ARG A 44 -41.51 -11.49 2.93
N GLY A 45 -40.96 -10.41 2.37
CA GLY A 45 -39.69 -9.85 2.82
C GLY A 45 -39.71 -9.63 4.32
N ARG A 46 -38.69 -10.13 5.03
CA ARG A 46 -38.59 -9.89 6.47
C ARG A 46 -38.36 -8.41 6.70
N SER A 47 -39.16 -7.79 7.55
CA SER A 47 -38.86 -6.45 8.06
C SER A 47 -37.54 -6.50 8.82
N HIS A 48 -36.58 -5.68 8.41
CA HIS A 48 -35.32 -5.53 9.14
C HIS A 48 -35.57 -4.69 10.40
N PRO A 49 -34.84 -4.96 11.50
CA PRO A 49 -34.86 -4.08 12.66
C PRO A 49 -34.56 -2.63 12.23
N PRO A 50 -35.19 -1.63 12.88
CA PRO A 50 -34.89 -0.23 12.61
C PRO A 50 -33.40 0.02 12.80
N GLN A 51 -32.84 0.79 11.88
CA GLN A 51 -31.43 1.13 11.88
C GLN A 51 -31.14 2.07 13.06
N CYS A 52 -30.04 1.82 13.78
CA CYS A 52 -29.59 2.68 14.87
C CYS A 52 -29.01 4.03 14.40
N THR A 53 -28.90 4.25 13.09
CA THR A 53 -28.35 5.47 12.50
C THR A 53 -29.27 5.95 11.38
N THR A 54 -29.37 7.26 11.25
CA THR A 54 -30.11 7.94 10.19
C THR A 54 -29.22 8.17 8.95
N SER A 55 -29.83 8.36 7.78
CA SER A 55 -29.08 8.66 6.55
C SER A 55 -28.28 9.97 6.60
N ARG A 56 -28.61 10.88 7.53
CA ARG A 56 -27.82 12.10 7.76
C ARG A 56 -26.55 11.78 8.54
N GLU A 57 -26.64 10.93 9.55
CA GLU A 57 -25.49 10.49 10.35
C GLU A 57 -24.55 9.64 9.50
N ASP A 58 -25.07 8.74 8.66
CA ASP A 58 -24.24 7.94 7.76
C ASP A 58 -23.43 8.83 6.80
N ARG A 59 -24.05 9.89 6.25
CA ARG A 59 -23.34 10.89 5.42
C ARG A 59 -22.28 11.67 6.21
N GLN A 60 -22.55 11.98 7.47
CA GLN A 60 -21.57 12.66 8.33
C GLN A 60 -20.38 11.75 8.63
N MET A 61 -20.61 10.47 8.96
CA MET A 61 -19.55 9.47 9.15
C MET A 61 -18.66 9.36 7.91
N VAL A 62 -19.26 9.26 6.73
CA VAL A 62 -18.52 9.22 5.45
C VAL A 62 -17.70 10.48 5.25
N ARG A 63 -18.28 11.68 5.50
CA ARG A 63 -17.55 12.93 5.35
C ARG A 63 -16.34 13.00 6.27
N MET A 64 -16.49 12.62 7.54
CA MET A 64 -15.37 12.57 8.49
C MET A 64 -14.27 11.62 7.99
N ALA A 65 -14.65 10.43 7.55
CA ALA A 65 -13.72 9.42 7.03
C ALA A 65 -13.05 9.81 5.70
N VAL A 66 -13.67 10.66 4.87
CA VAL A 66 -13.08 11.15 3.61
C VAL A 66 -12.19 12.37 3.83
N THR A 67 -12.52 13.21 4.82
CA THR A 67 -11.77 14.43 5.15
C THR A 67 -10.48 14.09 5.89
N ASP A 68 -10.58 13.27 6.93
CA ASP A 68 -9.44 12.64 7.60
C ASP A 68 -9.48 11.15 7.30
N ARG A 69 -8.68 10.75 6.31
CA ARG A 69 -8.62 9.36 5.86
C ARG A 69 -8.12 8.42 6.95
N SER A 70 -7.40 8.92 7.97
CA SER A 70 -6.81 8.11 9.05
C SER A 70 -7.71 7.93 10.28
N VAL A 71 -8.86 8.63 10.32
CA VAL A 71 -9.75 8.65 11.48
C VAL A 71 -10.23 7.23 11.85
N THR A 72 -10.14 6.89 13.13
CA THR A 72 -10.61 5.57 13.58
C THR A 72 -12.13 5.57 13.78
N SER A 73 -12.77 4.40 13.65
CA SER A 73 -14.20 4.27 13.96
C SER A 73 -14.53 4.70 15.39
N ARG A 74 -13.58 4.57 16.33
CA ARG A 74 -13.74 4.98 17.73
C ARG A 74 -13.70 6.50 17.89
N THR A 75 -12.86 7.18 17.11
CA THR A 75 -12.82 8.65 17.05
C THR A 75 -14.13 9.21 16.47
N ILE A 76 -14.68 8.59 15.43
CA ILE A 76 -15.99 8.96 14.88
C ILE A 76 -17.10 8.72 15.91
N GLU A 77 -17.07 7.58 16.63
CA GLU A 77 -18.00 7.26 17.72
C GLU A 77 -18.01 8.35 18.79
N GLN A 78 -16.84 8.71 19.32
CA GLN A 78 -16.70 9.77 20.33
C GLN A 78 -17.24 11.12 19.84
N HIS A 79 -17.00 11.46 18.57
CA HIS A 79 -17.50 12.70 17.99
C HIS A 79 -19.04 12.70 17.84
N ILE A 80 -19.62 11.57 17.40
CA ILE A 80 -21.08 11.44 17.29
C ILE A 80 -21.74 11.48 18.66
N GLU A 81 -21.18 10.78 19.65
CA GLU A 81 -21.67 10.77 21.03
C GLU A 81 -21.66 12.19 21.63
N TYR A 82 -20.58 12.94 21.42
CA TYR A 82 -20.47 14.33 21.86
C TYR A 82 -21.52 15.26 21.22
N VAL A 83 -21.72 15.17 19.90
CA VAL A 83 -22.58 16.10 19.14
C VAL A 83 -24.06 15.74 19.23
N LYS A 84 -24.39 14.46 19.38
CA LYS A 84 -25.77 13.94 19.25
C LYS A 84 -26.33 13.32 20.52
N HIS A 85 -25.51 13.16 21.57
CA HIS A 85 -25.90 12.51 22.83
C HIS A 85 -26.49 11.10 22.63
N HIS A 86 -26.10 10.44 21.53
CA HIS A 86 -26.51 9.08 21.18
C HIS A 86 -25.26 8.24 20.92
N SER A 87 -25.18 7.07 21.56
CA SER A 87 -24.04 6.16 21.44
C SER A 87 -24.20 5.23 20.24
N VAL A 88 -23.28 5.34 19.28
CA VAL A 88 -23.19 4.46 18.12
C VAL A 88 -21.87 3.70 18.20
N SER A 89 -21.93 2.38 18.35
CA SER A 89 -20.71 1.58 18.46
C SER A 89 -19.76 1.76 17.26
N ALA A 90 -18.45 1.73 17.51
CA ALA A 90 -17.45 1.70 16.45
C ALA A 90 -17.68 0.60 15.39
N ARG A 91 -18.28 -0.55 15.77
CA ARG A 91 -18.63 -1.63 14.83
C ARG A 91 -19.72 -1.20 13.85
N THR A 92 -20.75 -0.51 14.33
CA THR A 92 -21.81 0.06 13.50
C THR A 92 -21.22 1.04 12.49
N ILE A 93 -20.39 1.98 12.97
CA ILE A 93 -19.73 2.98 12.11
C ILE A 93 -18.91 2.31 11.02
N ARG A 94 -18.09 1.31 11.36
CA ARG A 94 -17.34 0.53 10.37
C ARG A 94 -18.25 -0.12 9.33
N SER A 95 -19.38 -0.71 9.75
CA SER A 95 -20.34 -1.32 8.84
C SER A 95 -20.97 -0.29 7.90
N ARG A 96 -21.30 0.91 8.39
CA ARG A 96 -21.83 2.01 7.56
C ARG A 96 -20.82 2.52 6.54
N LEU A 97 -19.58 2.72 6.97
CA LEU A 97 -18.50 3.10 6.06
C LEU A 97 -18.32 2.03 4.96
N GLN A 98 -18.36 0.75 5.32
CA GLN A 98 -18.30 -0.35 4.34
C GLN A 98 -19.49 -0.38 3.39
N GLN A 99 -20.71 -0.16 3.87
CA GLN A 99 -21.92 -0.04 3.04
C GLN A 99 -21.82 1.14 2.06
N SER A 100 -21.13 2.22 2.43
CA SER A 100 -20.83 3.35 1.54
C SER A 100 -19.67 3.09 0.56
N GLY A 101 -19.04 1.92 0.61
CA GLY A 101 -17.92 1.54 -0.26
C GLY A 101 -16.54 1.95 0.25
N LEU A 102 -16.42 2.45 1.49
CA LEU A 102 -15.14 2.75 2.13
C LEU A 102 -14.61 1.52 2.86
N SER A 103 -13.32 1.23 2.68
CA SER A 103 -12.64 0.15 3.41
C SER A 103 -11.40 0.67 4.10
N ALA A 104 -11.20 0.25 5.35
CA ALA A 104 -9.96 0.47 6.08
C ALA A 104 -8.83 -0.38 5.46
N ARG A 105 -7.83 0.27 4.86
CA ARG A 105 -6.69 -0.38 4.20
C ARG A 105 -5.39 0.17 4.74
N ARG A 106 -4.28 -0.56 4.55
CA ARG A 106 -2.96 0.02 4.83
C ARG A 106 -2.73 1.20 3.86
N PRO A 107 -2.30 2.36 4.36
CA PRO A 107 -1.96 3.49 3.51
C PRO A 107 -0.77 3.14 2.60
N LEU A 108 -0.66 3.85 1.48
CA LEU A 108 0.63 3.97 0.81
C LEU A 108 1.47 4.95 1.64
N LEU A 109 2.74 4.65 1.88
CA LEU A 109 3.66 5.59 2.51
C LEU A 109 4.39 6.36 1.42
N GLY A 110 4.50 7.68 1.54
CA GLY A 110 5.15 8.50 0.52
C GLY A 110 5.39 9.93 0.96
N LEU A 111 6.35 10.60 0.32
CA LEU A 111 6.69 12.00 0.61
C LEU A 111 5.69 12.95 -0.06
N PRO A 112 5.29 14.07 0.57
CA PRO A 112 4.34 14.99 -0.03
C PRO A 112 4.90 15.61 -1.32
N LEU A 113 4.11 15.55 -2.40
CA LEU A 113 4.47 16.08 -3.72
C LEU A 113 3.85 17.45 -3.98
N THR A 114 4.68 18.43 -4.31
CA THR A 114 4.24 19.73 -4.83
C THR A 114 3.86 19.59 -6.31
N GLN A 115 3.18 20.59 -6.88
CA GLN A 115 2.85 20.58 -8.30
C GLN A 115 4.10 20.58 -9.19
N ASN A 116 5.19 21.23 -8.75
CA ASN A 116 6.47 21.18 -9.45
C ASN A 116 7.09 19.77 -9.42
N HIS A 117 7.02 19.06 -8.29
CA HIS A 117 7.48 17.66 -8.24
C HIS A 117 6.70 16.80 -9.24
N LYS A 118 5.37 16.92 -9.27
CA LYS A 118 4.53 16.17 -10.22
C LYS A 118 4.91 16.46 -11.68
N ARG A 119 5.15 17.74 -12.01
CA ARG A 119 5.61 18.12 -13.36
C ARG A 119 6.92 17.42 -13.72
N LEU A 120 7.92 17.43 -12.83
CA LEU A 120 9.22 16.82 -13.08
C LEU A 120 9.16 15.29 -13.11
N HIS A 121 8.33 14.67 -12.26
CA HIS A 121 8.05 13.23 -12.28
C HIS A 121 7.50 12.82 -13.64
N ARG A 122 6.49 13.56 -14.11
CA ARG A 122 5.88 13.31 -15.41
C ARG A 122 6.87 13.52 -16.55
N GLN A 123 7.70 14.57 -16.50
CA GLN A 123 8.70 14.84 -17.52
C GLN A 123 9.68 13.65 -17.66
N LEU A 124 10.27 13.19 -16.56
CA LEU A 124 11.15 12.01 -16.56
C LEU A 124 10.43 10.80 -17.18
N CYS A 125 9.18 10.56 -16.77
CA CYS A 125 8.42 9.41 -17.24
C CYS A 125 8.03 9.52 -18.72
N ASP A 126 7.73 10.72 -19.22
CA ASP A 126 7.45 10.95 -20.63
C ASP A 126 8.72 10.78 -21.49
N GLU A 127 9.89 11.23 -21.00
CA GLU A 127 11.21 11.05 -21.65
C GLU A 127 11.63 9.57 -21.69
N SER A 128 11.37 8.82 -20.61
CA SER A 128 11.70 7.39 -20.49
C SER A 128 10.55 6.45 -20.85
N ARG A 129 9.49 6.96 -21.50
CA ARG A 129 8.23 6.22 -21.74
C ARG A 129 8.42 4.92 -22.53
N MET A 130 9.37 4.93 -23.47
CA MET A 130 9.66 3.81 -24.35
C MET A 130 10.81 2.94 -23.83
N TRP A 131 11.43 3.30 -22.71
CA TRP A 131 12.54 2.56 -22.15
C TRP A 131 12.06 1.23 -21.59
N VAL A 132 12.73 0.15 -21.98
CA VAL A 132 12.51 -1.20 -21.47
C VAL A 132 13.85 -1.85 -21.16
N ALA A 133 14.71 -2.01 -22.18
CA ALA A 133 16.03 -2.61 -22.02
C ALA A 133 17.03 -1.61 -21.39
N GLU A 134 16.84 -0.33 -21.64
CA GLU A 134 17.64 0.79 -21.12
C GLU A 134 17.61 0.83 -19.59
N TRP A 135 16.47 0.44 -18.97
CA TRP A 135 16.39 0.33 -17.51
C TRP A 135 17.39 -0.68 -16.95
N ASN A 136 17.79 -1.69 -17.73
CA ASN A 136 18.74 -2.71 -17.28
C ASN A 136 20.17 -2.17 -17.16
N GLU A 137 20.44 -1.02 -17.80
CA GLU A 137 21.71 -0.31 -17.70
C GLU A 137 21.73 0.66 -16.51
N VAL A 138 20.57 0.95 -15.90
CA VAL A 138 20.51 1.87 -14.76
C VAL A 138 20.90 1.15 -13.47
N VAL A 139 21.82 1.76 -12.71
CA VAL A 139 22.15 1.34 -11.34
C VAL A 139 21.47 2.28 -10.37
N PHE A 140 20.53 1.76 -9.59
CA PHE A 140 19.82 2.52 -8.55
C PHE A 140 20.57 2.40 -7.24
N ILE A 141 20.89 3.53 -6.61
CA ILE A 141 21.56 3.58 -5.31
C ILE A 141 20.76 4.40 -4.32
N ASP A 142 20.89 4.06 -3.04
CA ASP A 142 20.16 4.75 -1.98
C ASP A 142 20.75 4.44 -0.59
N GLU A 143 20.46 5.32 0.36
CA GLU A 143 20.68 5.08 1.78
C GLU A 143 19.37 4.75 2.51
N SER A 144 19.37 3.67 3.29
CA SER A 144 18.22 3.31 4.12
C SER A 144 18.58 3.22 5.60
N ARG A 145 17.66 3.68 6.46
CA ARG A 145 17.76 3.49 7.91
C ARG A 145 17.01 2.24 8.33
N ILE A 146 17.74 1.22 8.78
CA ILE A 146 17.17 0.00 9.33
C ILE A 146 17.05 0.16 10.85
N CYS A 147 15.82 0.13 11.36
CA CYS A 147 15.51 0.34 12.78
C CYS A 147 15.55 -0.99 13.56
N LEU A 148 15.99 -0.92 14.83
CA LEU A 148 16.03 -2.07 15.75
C LEU A 148 14.63 -2.51 16.21
N GLN A 149 13.66 -1.61 16.16
CA GLN A 149 12.27 -1.88 16.50
C GLN A 149 11.39 -1.60 15.28
N HIS A 150 10.66 -2.64 14.83
CA HIS A 150 9.64 -2.47 13.81
C HIS A 150 8.36 -1.94 14.46
N HIS A 151 7.87 -0.79 14.02
CA HIS A 151 6.52 -0.35 14.37
C HIS A 151 5.50 -1.13 13.53
N ASP A 152 4.48 -1.71 14.16
CA ASP A 152 3.48 -2.62 13.56
C ASP A 152 2.59 -2.03 12.43
N GLY A 153 2.84 -0.80 11.97
CA GLY A 153 2.11 -0.20 10.85
C GLY A 153 0.58 -0.26 11.04
N GLN A 154 0.11 -0.12 12.30
CA GLN A 154 -1.30 -0.33 12.66
C GLN A 154 -2.23 0.74 12.10
N ILE A 155 -1.68 1.84 11.55
CA ILE A 155 -2.46 2.90 10.94
C ILE A 155 -3.15 2.37 9.68
N ARG A 156 -4.46 2.59 9.61
CA ARG A 156 -5.31 2.28 8.47
C ARG A 156 -5.92 3.57 7.94
N VAL A 157 -6.12 3.63 6.63
CA VAL A 157 -6.85 4.71 5.98
C VAL A 157 -8.14 4.21 5.33
N TRP A 158 -9.22 4.99 5.44
CA TRP A 158 -10.49 4.74 4.77
C TRP A 158 -10.43 5.19 3.32
N ARG A 159 -10.60 4.26 2.39
CA ARG A 159 -10.61 4.60 0.95
C ARG A 159 -11.56 3.74 0.15
N HIS A 160 -12.06 4.31 -0.94
CA HIS A 160 -12.75 3.57 -1.99
C HIS A 160 -11.75 2.76 -2.83
N ARG A 161 -12.28 1.84 -3.63
CA ARG A 161 -11.48 1.10 -4.61
C ARG A 161 -10.94 2.10 -5.65
N GLY A 162 -9.64 2.05 -5.93
CA GLY A 162 -8.96 2.96 -6.87
C GLY A 162 -8.30 4.19 -6.23
N GLU A 163 -8.69 4.58 -5.02
CA GLU A 163 -8.15 5.79 -4.36
C GLU A 163 -6.77 5.59 -3.70
N ARG A 164 -6.08 4.47 -3.94
CA ARG A 164 -4.82 4.13 -3.25
C ARG A 164 -3.75 5.22 -3.41
N MET A 165 -3.68 5.86 -4.59
CA MET A 165 -2.62 6.83 -4.93
C MET A 165 -3.04 8.29 -4.70
N LEU A 166 -4.27 8.54 -4.21
CA LEU A 166 -4.68 9.90 -3.89
C LEU A 166 -3.83 10.43 -2.73
N ASN A 167 -3.35 11.67 -2.83
CA ASN A 167 -2.56 12.32 -1.78
C ASN A 167 -3.24 12.22 -0.40
N SER A 168 -4.57 12.34 -0.32
CA SER A 168 -5.32 12.21 0.93
C SER A 168 -5.22 10.82 1.57
N CYS A 169 -4.94 9.78 0.80
CA CYS A 169 -4.86 8.39 1.24
C CYS A 169 -3.40 7.90 1.45
N VAL A 170 -2.42 8.76 1.16
CA VAL A 170 -0.99 8.50 1.37
C VAL A 170 -0.61 9.06 2.73
N MET A 171 0.02 8.25 3.57
CA MET A 171 0.57 8.71 4.84
C MET A 171 2.01 9.16 4.63
N HIS A 172 2.37 10.30 5.21
CA HIS A 172 3.72 10.82 5.13
C HIS A 172 4.62 10.16 6.17
N HIS A 173 5.85 9.83 5.78
CA HIS A 173 6.86 9.36 6.72
C HIS A 173 7.15 10.47 7.74
N HIS A 174 7.11 10.12 9.02
CA HIS A 174 7.76 10.89 10.07
C HIS A 174 9.15 10.28 10.29
N THR A 175 10.21 10.99 9.89
CA THR A 175 11.59 10.64 10.22
C THR A 175 11.82 10.88 11.71
N GLY A 176 11.50 9.88 12.54
CA GLY A 176 11.78 9.88 13.98
C GLY A 176 13.09 9.19 14.32
N SER A 177 13.69 9.57 15.45
CA SER A 177 14.96 9.06 16.03
C SER A 177 14.91 7.61 16.54
N ALA A 178 14.32 6.68 15.79
CA ALA A 178 14.36 5.27 16.17
C ALA A 178 15.82 4.78 16.13
N PRO A 179 16.31 4.10 17.19
CA PRO A 179 17.65 3.54 17.19
C PRO A 179 17.76 2.48 16.09
N GLY A 180 18.87 2.53 15.34
CA GLY A 180 19.04 1.79 14.10
C GLY A 180 20.34 2.13 13.41
N ILE A 181 20.65 1.39 12.34
CA ILE A 181 21.84 1.61 11.51
C ILE A 181 21.45 2.28 10.20
N MET A 182 22.35 3.11 9.67
CA MET A 182 22.23 3.64 8.32
C MET A 182 23.07 2.76 7.39
N VAL A 183 22.52 2.35 6.27
CA VAL A 183 23.22 1.55 5.27
C VAL A 183 23.07 2.20 3.90
N TRP A 184 24.09 2.02 3.07
CA TRP A 184 24.07 2.37 1.66
C TRP A 184 24.18 1.11 0.83
N GLY A 185 23.45 1.06 -0.29
CA GLY A 185 23.55 -0.02 -1.26
C GLY A 185 23.13 0.42 -2.65
N GLY A 186 23.46 -0.42 -3.63
CA GLY A 186 23.07 -0.25 -5.02
C GLY A 186 22.61 -1.56 -5.65
N ILE A 187 21.62 -1.46 -6.54
CA ILE A 187 21.14 -2.58 -7.35
C ILE A 187 21.22 -2.22 -8.84
N GLY A 188 21.69 -3.18 -9.64
CA GLY A 188 21.58 -3.19 -11.08
C GLY A 188 20.79 -4.41 -11.54
N TYR A 189 20.47 -4.48 -12.82
CA TYR A 189 19.84 -5.66 -13.41
C TYR A 189 20.70 -6.93 -13.30
N PRO A 190 22.02 -6.91 -13.63
CA PRO A 190 22.83 -8.13 -13.60
C PRO A 190 23.36 -8.49 -12.20
N SER A 191 23.47 -7.52 -11.29
CA SER A 191 24.14 -7.70 -10.00
C SER A 191 23.71 -6.65 -8.98
N ARG A 192 24.34 -6.66 -7.79
CA ARG A 192 24.16 -5.64 -6.75
C ARG A 192 25.52 -5.28 -6.15
N THR A 193 25.60 -4.12 -5.51
CA THR A 193 26.82 -3.71 -4.80
C THR A 193 26.98 -4.46 -3.49
N SER A 194 28.18 -4.40 -2.92
CA SER A 194 28.36 -4.58 -1.48
C SER A 194 27.57 -3.50 -0.71
N LEU A 195 27.15 -3.82 0.51
CA LEU A 195 26.56 -2.85 1.41
C LEU A 195 27.64 -2.07 2.16
N VAL A 196 27.37 -0.80 2.45
CA VAL A 196 28.22 0.03 3.31
C VAL A 196 27.44 0.44 4.53
N ARG A 197 28.00 0.20 5.72
CA ARG A 197 27.43 0.71 6.97
C ARG A 197 27.90 2.14 7.20
N ILE A 198 26.96 3.08 7.21
CA ILE A 198 27.26 4.49 7.46
C ILE A 198 27.14 4.75 8.96
N VAL A 199 28.26 5.17 9.57
CA VAL A 199 28.30 5.62 10.96
C VAL A 199 28.25 7.14 10.99
N GLY A 200 27.25 7.69 11.66
CA GLY A 200 27.04 9.15 11.77
C GLY A 200 26.50 9.79 10.50
N THR A 201 26.79 11.08 10.30
CA THR A 201 26.31 11.84 9.13
C THR A 201 27.23 11.62 7.93
N LEU A 202 26.66 11.25 6.78
CA LEU A 202 27.38 11.14 5.52
C LEU A 202 27.44 12.53 4.86
N ASN A 203 28.63 13.12 4.81
CA ASN A 203 28.87 14.36 4.07
C ASN A 203 29.47 14.04 2.69
N SER A 204 29.63 15.04 1.83
CA SER A 204 30.11 14.85 0.45
C SER A 204 31.50 14.24 0.36
N GLN A 205 32.41 14.54 1.30
CA GLN A 205 33.76 13.96 1.30
C GLN A 205 33.72 12.49 1.70
N ARG A 206 32.97 12.16 2.76
CA ARG A 206 32.78 10.78 3.22
C ARG A 206 32.03 9.94 2.18
N TYR A 207 31.08 10.53 1.48
CA TYR A 207 30.40 9.88 0.36
C TYR A 207 31.41 9.45 -0.72
N ILE A 208 32.36 10.31 -1.08
CA ILE A 208 33.43 9.93 -2.01
C ILE A 208 34.30 8.82 -1.44
N SER A 209 34.88 9.01 -0.24
CA SER A 209 35.91 8.11 0.30
C SER A 209 35.38 6.78 0.86
N GLU A 210 34.12 6.73 1.31
CA GLU A 210 33.52 5.54 1.93
C GLU A 210 32.56 4.79 1.00
N VAL A 211 32.05 5.44 -0.04
CA VAL A 211 31.04 4.86 -0.94
C VAL A 211 31.51 4.87 -2.39
N LEU A 212 31.75 6.04 -2.98
CA LEU A 212 32.00 6.14 -4.41
C LEU A 212 33.32 5.47 -4.83
N GLU A 213 34.43 5.81 -4.18
CA GLU A 213 35.75 5.24 -4.48
C GLU A 213 35.83 3.73 -4.18
N PRO A 214 35.49 3.24 -2.98
CA PRO A 214 35.72 1.85 -2.63
C PRO A 214 34.64 0.89 -3.16
N VAL A 215 33.43 1.36 -3.47
CA VAL A 215 32.31 0.49 -3.85
C VAL A 215 31.78 0.78 -5.25
N VAL A 216 31.49 2.04 -5.58
CA VAL A 216 30.91 2.37 -6.90
C VAL A 216 31.92 2.17 -8.02
N LEU A 217 33.15 2.68 -7.91
CA LEU A 217 34.13 2.54 -8.98
C LEU A 217 34.43 1.07 -9.34
N PRO A 218 34.74 0.17 -8.38
CA PRO A 218 34.97 -1.24 -8.72
C PRO A 218 33.72 -1.93 -9.27
N TYR A 219 32.53 -1.55 -8.79
CA TYR A 219 31.28 -2.11 -9.27
C TYR A 219 31.01 -1.74 -10.74
N LEU A 220 31.21 -0.46 -11.11
CA LEU A 220 30.98 0.02 -12.47
C LEU A 220 32.04 -0.46 -13.48
N GLN A 221 33.23 -0.88 -13.05
CA GLN A 221 34.22 -1.49 -13.95
C GLN A 221 33.67 -2.75 -14.66
N GLY A 222 32.73 -3.46 -14.03
CA GLY A 222 32.04 -4.61 -14.62
C GLY A 222 30.84 -4.25 -15.50
N LEU A 223 30.48 -2.96 -15.61
CA LEU A 223 29.25 -2.46 -16.22
C LEU A 223 29.53 -1.23 -17.10
N ALA A 224 30.17 -1.44 -18.25
CA ALA A 224 30.68 -0.35 -19.09
C ALA A 224 29.62 0.64 -19.63
N THR A 225 28.35 0.24 -19.73
CA THR A 225 27.24 1.10 -20.20
C THR A 225 26.34 1.58 -19.06
N ALA A 226 26.75 1.41 -17.80
CA ALA A 226 25.88 1.72 -16.68
C ALA A 226 25.60 3.22 -16.54
N ILE A 227 24.32 3.54 -16.36
CA ILE A 227 23.83 4.88 -16.01
C ILE A 227 23.56 4.89 -14.51
N PHE A 228 24.18 5.82 -13.78
CA PHE A 228 24.09 5.85 -12.33
C PHE A 228 22.92 6.74 -11.88
N GLN A 229 21.99 6.18 -11.11
CA GLN A 229 20.89 6.91 -10.50
C GLN A 229 21.17 7.10 -9.01
N GLN A 230 21.19 8.36 -8.58
CA GLN A 230 21.21 8.78 -7.18
C GLN A 230 20.12 9.83 -6.93
N ASP A 231 19.74 10.03 -5.67
CA ASP A 231 18.82 11.09 -5.30
C ASP A 231 19.51 12.48 -5.24
N ASN A 232 18.74 13.53 -4.92
CA ASN A 232 19.24 14.90 -4.83
C ASN A 232 19.58 15.32 -3.39
N ALA A 233 20.02 14.38 -2.53
CA ALA A 233 20.49 14.74 -1.20
C ALA A 233 21.68 15.71 -1.28
N LEU A 234 21.83 16.56 -0.25
CA LEU A 234 22.86 17.62 -0.24
C LEU A 234 24.29 17.10 -0.51
N PRO A 235 24.73 15.95 0.04
CA PRO A 235 26.04 15.38 -0.28
C PRO A 235 26.19 15.01 -1.77
N HIS A 236 25.13 14.50 -2.40
CA HIS A 236 25.13 13.96 -3.77
C HIS A 236 25.23 15.05 -4.84
N VAL A 237 24.63 16.21 -4.58
CA VAL A 237 24.67 17.37 -5.49
C VAL A 237 25.86 18.31 -5.21
N ALA A 238 26.71 17.99 -4.23
CA ALA A 238 27.87 18.78 -3.90
C ALA A 238 28.84 18.86 -5.09
N ARG A 239 29.46 20.03 -5.30
CA ARG A 239 30.38 20.27 -6.43
C ARG A 239 31.53 19.25 -6.49
N THR A 240 32.04 18.81 -5.34
CA THR A 240 33.11 17.81 -5.26
C THR A 240 32.66 16.45 -5.79
N VAL A 241 31.43 16.04 -5.47
CA VAL A 241 30.82 14.78 -5.95
C VAL A 241 30.50 14.87 -7.44
N GLN A 242 29.95 15.98 -7.90
CA GLN A 242 29.70 16.20 -9.33
C GLN A 242 31.00 16.17 -10.15
N ARG A 243 32.09 16.75 -9.63
CA ARG A 243 33.42 16.65 -10.25
C ARG A 243 33.96 15.23 -10.25
N PHE A 244 33.71 14.46 -9.19
CA PHE A 244 34.10 13.06 -9.12
C PHE A 244 33.47 12.27 -10.28
N PHE A 245 32.14 12.37 -10.47
CA PHE A 245 31.46 11.69 -11.57
C PHE A 245 32.00 12.10 -12.95
N LEU A 246 32.26 13.39 -13.17
CA LEU A 246 32.88 13.87 -14.42
C LEU A 246 34.28 13.31 -14.65
N ASN A 247 35.14 13.30 -13.62
CA ASN A 247 36.51 12.82 -13.73
C ASN A 247 36.58 11.31 -13.99
N HIS A 248 35.61 10.55 -13.50
CA HIS A 248 35.49 9.11 -13.69
C HIS A 248 34.57 8.73 -14.85
N GLN A 249 34.08 9.70 -15.63
CA GLN A 249 33.20 9.49 -16.79
C GLN A 249 31.94 8.68 -16.47
N ILE A 250 31.39 8.89 -15.27
CA ILE A 250 30.17 8.23 -14.81
C ILE A 250 28.97 9.05 -15.30
N GLU A 251 28.10 8.42 -16.08
CA GLU A 251 26.86 9.03 -16.53
C GLU A 251 25.82 9.03 -15.39
N LEU A 252 25.20 10.18 -15.13
CA LEU A 252 24.14 10.31 -14.13
C LEU A 252 22.77 10.36 -14.81
N LEU A 253 21.83 9.55 -14.34
CA LEU A 253 20.42 9.68 -14.72
C LEU A 253 19.82 10.93 -14.06
N PRO A 254 19.25 11.89 -14.82
CA PRO A 254 18.53 13.00 -14.23
C PRO A 254 17.35 12.50 -13.39
N TRP A 255 17.39 12.74 -12.08
CA TRP A 255 16.39 12.20 -11.16
C TRP A 255 15.61 13.32 -10.46
N PRO A 256 14.26 13.31 -10.51
CA PRO A 256 13.47 14.31 -9.82
C PRO A 256 13.52 14.11 -8.30
N ALA A 257 13.43 15.22 -7.56
CA ALA A 257 13.34 15.17 -6.10
C ALA A 257 12.07 14.43 -5.62
N ARG A 258 12.18 13.74 -4.48
CA ARG A 258 11.08 13.01 -3.81
C ARG A 258 10.41 11.95 -4.70
N SER A 259 11.22 11.11 -5.35
CA SER A 259 10.75 10.07 -6.27
C SER A 259 11.10 8.64 -5.82
N PRO A 260 10.95 8.28 -4.52
CA PRO A 260 11.31 6.94 -4.06
C PRO A 260 10.47 5.85 -4.73
N ASP A 261 9.20 6.15 -5.05
CA ASP A 261 8.26 5.24 -5.70
C ASP A 261 8.63 4.87 -7.16
N LEU A 262 9.52 5.66 -7.77
CA LEU A 262 10.13 5.34 -9.07
C LEU A 262 11.42 4.51 -8.94
N SER A 263 12.03 4.42 -7.76
CA SER A 263 13.29 3.70 -7.56
C SER A 263 13.04 2.24 -7.13
N PRO A 264 13.49 1.24 -7.90
CA PRO A 264 13.40 -0.18 -7.52
C PRO A 264 14.06 -0.52 -6.19
N ILE A 265 15.08 0.23 -5.75
CA ILE A 265 15.84 -0.11 -4.55
C ILE A 265 15.00 0.01 -3.27
N GLU A 266 13.96 0.83 -3.28
CA GLU A 266 13.00 0.93 -2.16
C GLU A 266 12.25 -0.40 -1.93
N ASN A 267 11.95 -1.12 -3.01
CA ASN A 267 11.36 -2.45 -2.92
C ASN A 267 12.40 -3.48 -2.47
N MET A 268 13.67 -3.33 -2.84
CA MET A 268 14.78 -4.14 -2.30
C MET A 268 14.90 -3.94 -0.78
N TRP A 269 14.86 -2.70 -0.28
CA TRP A 269 14.83 -2.42 1.16
C TRP A 269 13.64 -3.06 1.86
N SER A 270 12.47 -3.06 1.22
CA SER A 270 11.28 -3.75 1.74
C SER A 270 11.48 -5.28 1.83
N MET A 271 12.12 -5.90 0.83
CA MET A 271 12.45 -7.33 0.85
C MET A 271 13.47 -7.69 1.92
N VAL A 272 14.44 -6.81 2.18
CA VAL A 272 15.42 -6.95 3.27
C VAL A 272 14.72 -6.84 4.62
N ALA A 273 13.92 -5.79 4.82
CA ALA A 273 13.15 -5.59 6.05
C ALA A 273 12.22 -6.78 6.34
N GLN A 274 11.55 -7.33 5.33
CA GLN A 274 10.72 -8.52 5.49
C GLN A 274 11.51 -9.73 5.99
N ARG A 275 12.71 -9.98 5.44
CA ARG A 275 13.58 -11.07 5.93
C ARG A 275 14.04 -10.82 7.36
N LEU A 276 14.35 -9.57 7.70
CA LEU A 276 14.74 -9.21 9.08
C LEU A 276 13.62 -9.44 10.09
N THR A 277 12.34 -9.22 9.73
CA THR A 277 11.22 -9.53 10.64
C THR A 277 11.13 -11.02 10.99
N GLN A 278 11.71 -11.91 10.18
CA GLN A 278 11.72 -13.36 10.42
C GLN A 278 12.91 -13.81 11.29
N ILE A 279 13.96 -12.99 11.37
CA ILE A 279 15.26 -13.38 11.95
C ILE A 279 15.58 -12.59 13.22
N THR A 280 15.16 -11.32 13.30
CA THR A 280 15.69 -10.37 14.28
C THR A 280 15.03 -10.56 15.65
N LEU A 281 15.87 -10.77 16.67
CA LEU A 281 15.45 -10.81 18.07
C LEU A 281 15.30 -9.37 18.64
N PRO A 282 14.39 -9.12 19.60
CA PRO A 282 14.11 -7.78 20.14
C PRO A 282 15.30 -7.04 20.79
N THR A 283 16.43 -7.71 20.99
CA THR A 283 17.61 -7.24 21.75
C THR A 283 18.92 -7.20 20.94
N ALA A 284 18.86 -7.18 19.61
CA ALA A 284 20.06 -7.15 18.77
C ALA A 284 20.91 -5.87 18.97
N THR A 285 22.23 -6.00 19.03
CA THR A 285 23.16 -4.85 18.98
C THR A 285 23.21 -4.26 17.56
N PRO A 286 23.69 -3.01 17.36
CA PRO A 286 23.89 -2.46 16.02
C PRO A 286 24.77 -3.32 15.10
N ASP A 287 25.74 -4.05 15.65
CA ASP A 287 26.64 -4.91 14.88
C ASP A 287 25.97 -6.23 14.49
N GLN A 288 25.17 -6.82 15.38
CA GLN A 288 24.34 -7.98 15.06
C GLN A 288 23.26 -7.64 14.03
N LEU A 289 22.67 -6.44 14.15
CA LEU A 289 21.74 -5.92 13.16
C LEU A 289 22.44 -5.74 11.81
N TRP A 290 23.65 -5.19 11.78
CA TRP A 290 24.44 -5.06 10.56
C TRP A 290 24.67 -6.41 9.86
N GLN A 291 25.14 -7.42 10.60
CA GLN A 291 25.36 -8.77 10.04
C GLN A 291 24.05 -9.37 9.49
N SER A 292 22.94 -9.16 10.19
CA SER A 292 21.63 -9.64 9.74
C SER A 292 21.15 -8.92 8.48
N VAL A 293 21.37 -7.60 8.38
CA VAL A 293 21.05 -6.78 7.21
C VAL A 293 21.88 -7.20 6.01
N GLU A 294 23.18 -7.39 6.21
CA GLU A 294 24.11 -7.83 5.17
C GLU A 294 23.73 -9.22 4.64
N ALA A 295 23.50 -10.18 5.53
CA ALA A 295 23.02 -11.51 5.16
C ALA A 295 21.67 -11.45 4.41
N ALA A 296 20.72 -10.64 4.90
CA ALA A 296 19.41 -10.50 4.26
C ALA A 296 19.50 -9.86 2.86
N TRP A 297 20.40 -8.90 2.65
CA TRP A 297 20.67 -8.26 1.36
C TRP A 297 21.18 -9.25 0.33
N PHE A 298 22.16 -10.08 0.69
CA PHE A 298 22.69 -11.11 -0.22
C PHE A 298 21.74 -12.31 -0.39
N ALA A 299 20.87 -12.56 0.58
CA ALA A 299 19.85 -13.61 0.50
C ALA A 299 18.65 -13.28 -0.40
N VAL A 300 18.55 -12.06 -0.96
CA VAL A 300 17.55 -11.75 -2.00
C VAL A 300 18.03 -12.37 -3.33
N PRO A 301 17.27 -13.24 -3.99
CA PRO A 301 17.66 -13.77 -5.31
C PRO A 301 17.79 -12.66 -6.36
N GLN A 302 18.76 -12.77 -7.28
CA GLN A 302 18.96 -11.76 -8.34
C GLN A 302 17.73 -11.67 -9.27
N GLU A 303 17.03 -12.77 -9.51
CA GLU A 303 15.75 -12.84 -10.24
C GLU A 303 14.67 -11.91 -9.67
N HIS A 304 14.62 -11.74 -8.34
CA HIS A 304 13.69 -10.82 -7.71
C HIS A 304 14.07 -9.37 -7.98
N ILE A 305 15.37 -9.06 -8.01
CA ILE A 305 15.87 -7.74 -8.39
C ILE A 305 15.51 -7.45 -9.85
N GLN A 306 15.80 -8.37 -10.76
CA GLN A 306 15.46 -8.27 -12.18
C GLN A 306 13.96 -8.03 -12.40
N SER A 307 13.11 -8.74 -11.66
CA SER A 307 11.65 -8.51 -11.69
C SER A 307 11.27 -7.06 -11.33
N LEU A 308 12.02 -6.37 -10.47
CA LEU A 308 11.76 -4.97 -10.14
C LEU A 308 12.08 -4.03 -11.32
N PHE A 309 13.13 -4.34 -12.08
CA PHE A 309 13.50 -3.63 -13.31
C PHE A 309 12.48 -3.87 -14.42
N GLU A 310 12.00 -5.10 -14.60
CA GLU A 310 10.92 -5.44 -15.55
C GLU A 310 9.60 -4.70 -15.25
N LEU A 311 9.41 -4.25 -14.01
CA LEU A 311 8.27 -3.44 -13.60
C LEU A 311 8.46 -1.94 -13.85
N MET A 312 9.65 -1.47 -14.25
CA MET A 312 9.91 -0.04 -14.51
C MET A 312 8.96 0.57 -15.54
N PRO A 313 8.69 -0.05 -16.71
CA PRO A 313 7.73 0.49 -17.67
C PRO A 313 6.33 0.67 -17.07
N ARG A 314 5.93 -0.20 -16.13
CA ARG A 314 4.64 -0.08 -15.43
C ARG A 314 4.65 1.06 -14.41
N ARG A 315 5.75 1.28 -13.68
CA ARG A 315 5.92 2.44 -12.79
C ARG A 315 5.80 3.75 -13.55
N VAL A 316 6.54 3.86 -14.66
CA VAL A 316 6.54 5.01 -15.56
C VAL A 316 5.12 5.28 -16.08
N THR A 317 4.44 4.25 -16.58
CA THR A 317 3.05 4.36 -17.06
C THR A 317 2.10 4.82 -15.95
N ALA A 318 2.26 4.31 -14.72
CA ALA A 318 1.44 4.69 -13.58
C ALA A 318 1.62 6.16 -13.20
N VAL A 319 2.86 6.67 -13.20
CA VAL A 319 3.13 8.10 -12.93
C VAL A 319 2.53 8.98 -14.01
N ILE A 320 2.65 8.62 -15.30
CA ILE A 320 2.01 9.34 -16.41
C ILE A 320 0.49 9.38 -16.23
N PHE A 321 -0.13 8.23 -15.94
CA PHE A 321 -1.57 8.13 -15.69
C PHE A 321 -2.02 8.97 -14.50
N ASN A 322 -1.21 9.02 -13.44
CA ASN A 322 -1.47 9.83 -12.24
C ASN A 322 -1.03 11.30 -12.39
N ASN A 323 -0.76 11.77 -13.61
CA ASN A 323 -0.31 13.14 -13.92
C ASN A 323 0.89 13.58 -13.06
N GLY A 324 1.89 12.72 -12.92
CA GLY A 324 3.06 12.96 -12.09
C GLY A 324 2.87 12.69 -10.60
N GLY A 325 1.70 12.17 -10.19
CA GLY A 325 1.50 11.64 -8.84
C GLY A 325 2.20 10.30 -8.62
N TYR A 326 1.98 9.71 -7.45
CA TYR A 326 2.65 8.47 -7.04
C TYR A 326 2.41 7.30 -8.01
N SER A 327 3.45 6.53 -8.31
CA SER A 327 3.41 5.29 -9.11
C SER A 327 2.60 4.20 -8.41
N GLY A 328 2.72 4.15 -7.07
CA GLY A 328 2.02 3.19 -6.23
C GLY A 328 2.74 1.89 -5.89
N TYR A 329 3.97 1.78 -6.35
CA TYR A 329 4.86 0.66 -6.13
C TYR A 329 5.62 0.75 -4.81
#